data_AF-A0A0F1BAU9-F1
#
_entry.id   AF-A0A0F1BAU9-F1
#
_cell.length_a   1.000
_cell.length_b   1.000
_cell.length_c   1.000
_cell.angle_alpha   90.00
_cell.angle_beta   90.00
_cell.angle_gamma   90.00
#
_symmetry.space_group_name_H-M   'P 1'
#
loop_
_entity.id
_entity.type
_entity.pdbx_description
1 polymer ?
#
loop_
_entity_poly.entity_id
_entity_poly.type
_entity_poly.pdbx_seq_one_letter_code
_entity_poly.pdbx_strand_id
1 'polypeptide(L)'
;MGFELEPERILTQPELIFFGKRYMASFPMQKGKVKTDVISLEYNSMGVKDLENDLLKAYKKEKKLTLHACNEVISYIETYNSALEKEERKSKDGEIIFKSLPKSSVSDLEKRLAGQVKPYNMLFSEWSMEITRGTSNEEDEIILLQTFLYKQAYRDAFLIRKIESIKDGMKVSGGLVCKA
;
A
#
# COMPACT_ATOMS: atom_id res chain seq x y z
N MET A 1 7.51 7.91 24.02
CA MET A 1 6.62 7.49 25.11
C MET A 1 6.32 6.01 24.89
N GLY A 2 6.58 5.14 25.86
CA GLY A 2 6.17 3.73 25.80
C GLY A 2 4.85 3.53 26.55
N PHE A 3 4.13 2.46 26.23
CA PHE A 3 2.93 2.08 26.98
C PHE A 3 3.31 1.07 28.06
N GLU A 4 3.15 1.44 29.34
CA GLU A 4 3.24 0.50 30.46
C GLU A 4 1.85 -0.07 30.74
N LEU A 5 1.71 -1.40 30.65
CA LEU A 5 0.46 -2.09 30.99
C LEU A 5 0.44 -2.36 32.49
N GLU A 6 -0.32 -1.56 33.24
CA GLU A 6 -0.56 -1.83 34.66
C GLU A 6 -1.60 -2.95 34.84
N PRO A 7 -1.35 -3.94 35.72
CA PRO A 7 -2.35 -4.93 36.11
C PRO A 7 -3.62 -4.24 36.62
N GLU A 8 -4.78 -4.84 36.37
CA GLU A 8 -6.10 -4.41 36.89
C GLU A 8 -6.63 -3.07 36.35
N ARG A 9 -5.97 -2.48 35.34
CA ARG A 9 -6.52 -1.32 34.62
C ARG A 9 -7.29 -1.71 33.37
N ILE A 10 -8.41 -1.01 33.14
CA ILE A 10 -9.18 -1.09 31.90
C ILE A 10 -8.44 -0.28 30.84
N LEU A 11 -8.06 -0.94 29.75
CA LEU A 11 -7.45 -0.30 28.60
C LEU A 11 -8.45 -0.22 27.45
N THR A 12 -8.70 1.00 26.96
CA THR A 12 -9.50 1.25 25.76
C THR A 12 -8.60 1.24 24.54
N GLN A 13 -8.85 0.33 23.60
CA GLN A 13 -8.12 0.27 22.33
C GLN A 13 -8.76 1.23 21.32
N PRO A 14 -7.96 1.97 20.53
CA PRO A 14 -8.49 2.76 19.44
C PRO A 14 -9.10 1.86 18.36
N GLU A 15 -10.19 2.36 17.79
CA GLU A 15 -10.91 1.73 16.70
C GLU A 15 -10.73 2.55 15.43
N LEU A 16 -10.38 1.90 14.34
CA LEU A 16 -10.25 2.52 13.03
C LEU A 16 -11.41 2.08 12.13
N ILE A 17 -12.13 3.03 11.53
CA ILE A 17 -13.07 2.75 10.44
C ILE A 17 -12.37 3.02 9.11
N PHE A 18 -12.15 1.98 8.32
CA PHE A 18 -11.48 2.06 7.01
C PHE A 18 -12.30 1.30 5.97
N PHE A 19 -12.64 1.92 4.84
CA PHE A 19 -13.54 1.35 3.81
C PHE A 19 -14.85 0.77 4.37
N GLY A 20 -15.49 1.47 5.31
CA GLY A 20 -16.76 1.04 5.91
C GLY A 20 -16.65 -0.19 6.81
N LYS A 21 -15.43 -0.62 7.16
CA LYS A 21 -15.16 -1.71 8.07
C LYS A 21 -14.44 -1.23 9.32
N ARG A 22 -14.79 -1.86 10.42
CA ARG A 22 -14.22 -1.64 11.75
C ARG A 22 -12.98 -2.49 11.94
N TYR A 23 -11.87 -1.87 12.28
CA TYR A 23 -10.59 -2.52 12.61
C TYR A 23 -10.19 -2.18 14.04
N MET A 24 -9.83 -3.19 14.81
CA MET A 24 -9.32 -3.03 16.17
C MET A 24 -7.79 -3.10 16.16
N ALA A 25 -7.16 -2.20 16.90
CA ALA A 25 -5.74 -2.23 17.15
C ALA A 25 -5.33 -3.51 17.89
N SER A 26 -4.24 -4.15 17.47
CA SER A 26 -3.63 -5.29 18.14
C SER A 26 -2.26 -4.93 18.70
N PHE A 27 -1.87 -5.59 19.78
CA PHE A 27 -0.53 -5.43 20.33
C PHE A 27 0.46 -6.32 19.56
N PRO A 28 1.65 -5.80 19.20
CA PRO A 28 2.72 -6.58 18.57
C PRO A 28 3.33 -7.56 19.59
N MET A 29 2.69 -8.71 19.75
CA MET A 29 3.16 -9.79 20.61
C MET A 29 3.91 -10.84 19.79
N GLN A 30 5.19 -11.06 20.08
CA GLN A 30 5.91 -12.25 19.60
C GLN A 30 5.88 -13.32 20.70
N LYS A 31 5.23 -14.46 20.40
CA LYS A 31 5.30 -15.72 21.18
C LYS A 31 5.44 -15.54 22.71
N GLY A 32 4.48 -14.84 23.32
CA GLY A 32 4.39 -14.73 24.78
C GLY A 32 5.44 -13.85 25.47
N LYS A 33 6.23 -13.07 24.71
CA LYS A 33 7.12 -12.05 25.29
C LYS A 33 6.71 -10.66 24.78
N VAL A 34 6.39 -9.78 25.72
CA VAL A 34 6.21 -8.35 25.46
C VAL A 34 7.58 -7.82 25.01
N LYS A 35 7.68 -7.27 23.80
CA LYS A 35 8.85 -6.48 23.44
C LYS A 35 8.74 -5.17 24.22
N THR A 36 9.63 -4.97 25.17
CA THR A 36 9.73 -3.76 26.00
C THR A 36 9.91 -2.47 25.20
N ASP A 37 10.24 -2.56 23.90
CA ASP A 37 10.53 -1.42 23.03
C ASP A 37 9.50 -1.20 21.91
N VAL A 38 8.36 -1.91 21.87
CA VAL A 38 7.38 -1.70 20.79
C VAL A 38 6.28 -0.76 21.22
N ILE A 39 6.38 0.47 20.70
CA ILE A 39 5.53 1.62 21.02
C ILE A 39 4.27 1.67 20.13
N SER A 40 4.11 0.77 19.15
CA SER A 40 3.07 0.88 18.14
C SER A 40 1.98 -0.17 18.29
N LEU A 41 0.72 0.27 18.32
CA LEU A 41 -0.43 -0.60 18.04
C LEU A 41 -0.41 -0.99 16.56
N GLU A 42 -0.61 -2.26 16.26
CA GLU A 42 -0.68 -2.78 14.89
C GLU A 42 -2.12 -3.09 14.51
N TYR A 43 -2.64 -2.47 13.46
CA TYR A 43 -3.90 -2.89 12.87
C TYR A 43 -3.67 -4.05 11.89
N ASN A 44 -3.60 -5.26 12.45
CA ASN A 44 -3.40 -6.48 11.68
C ASN A 44 -4.65 -6.83 10.87
N SER A 45 -4.46 -7.46 9.70
CA SER A 45 -5.55 -7.86 8.81
C SER A 45 -6.42 -6.72 8.27
N MET A 46 -5.87 -5.50 8.17
CA MET A 46 -6.39 -4.43 7.31
C MET A 46 -6.28 -4.82 5.83
N GLY A 47 -7.05 -5.82 5.45
CA GLY A 47 -7.26 -6.20 4.07
C GLY A 47 -8.36 -5.31 3.51
N VAL A 48 -8.06 -4.66 2.39
CA VAL A 48 -9.11 -4.10 1.55
C VAL A 48 -9.89 -5.29 1.00
N LYS A 49 -11.07 -5.58 1.59
CA LYS A 49 -11.89 -6.74 1.22
C LYS A 49 -12.41 -6.48 -0.18
N ASP A 50 -11.75 -7.08 -1.18
CA ASP A 50 -12.05 -6.94 -2.60
C ASP A 50 -12.56 -5.52 -2.93
N LEU A 51 -11.63 -4.55 -3.03
CA LEU A 51 -11.82 -3.52 -4.04
C LEU A 51 -12.10 -4.31 -5.30
N GLU A 52 -13.29 -4.18 -5.87
CA GLU A 52 -13.67 -4.84 -7.11
C GLU A 52 -12.57 -4.59 -8.14
N ASN A 53 -11.60 -5.51 -8.21
CA ASN A 53 -10.43 -5.29 -9.00
C ASN A 53 -10.79 -5.80 -10.38
N ASP A 54 -11.19 -4.87 -11.24
CA ASP A 54 -11.64 -5.20 -12.58
C ASP A 54 -10.57 -5.94 -13.38
N LEU A 55 -9.28 -5.70 -13.09
CA LEU A 55 -8.17 -6.47 -13.67
C LEU A 55 -8.17 -7.92 -13.18
N LEU A 56 -8.33 -8.16 -11.88
CA LEU A 56 -8.42 -9.52 -11.33
C LEU A 56 -9.66 -10.25 -11.83
N LYS A 57 -10.81 -9.57 -11.89
CA LYS A 57 -12.07 -10.11 -12.46
C LYS A 57 -11.90 -10.44 -13.94
N ALA A 58 -11.26 -9.57 -14.72
CA ALA A 58 -11.00 -9.79 -16.13
C ALA A 58 -10.00 -10.94 -16.35
N TYR A 59 -8.95 -11.03 -15.52
CA TYR A 59 -7.97 -12.11 -15.55
C TYR A 59 -8.63 -13.47 -15.29
N LYS A 60 -9.43 -13.58 -14.23
CA LYS A 60 -10.18 -14.81 -13.89
C LYS A 60 -11.19 -15.22 -14.96
N LYS A 61 -11.66 -14.28 -15.79
CA LYS A 61 -12.59 -14.52 -16.91
C LYS A 61 -11.86 -14.66 -18.26
N GLU A 62 -10.53 -14.76 -18.26
CA GLU A 62 -9.68 -14.85 -19.45
C GLU A 62 -9.87 -13.70 -20.46
N LYS A 63 -10.43 -12.58 -19.98
CA LYS A 63 -10.68 -11.39 -20.80
C LYS A 63 -9.38 -10.64 -21.06
N LYS A 64 -9.38 -9.82 -22.11
CA LYS A 64 -8.25 -8.91 -22.37
C LYS A 64 -8.13 -7.96 -21.17
N LEU A 65 -6.93 -7.85 -20.61
CA LEU A 65 -6.63 -6.87 -19.56
C LEU A 65 -6.35 -5.51 -20.21
N THR A 66 -7.02 -4.48 -19.73
CA THR A 66 -6.73 -3.08 -20.06
C THR A 66 -5.76 -2.54 -19.02
N LEU A 67 -4.47 -2.73 -19.29
CA LEU A 67 -3.38 -2.26 -18.44
C LEU A 67 -2.76 -1.00 -19.03
N HIS A 68 -2.36 -0.08 -18.15
CA HIS A 68 -1.61 1.11 -18.52
C HIS A 68 -0.18 0.76 -18.94
N ALA A 69 0.41 1.59 -19.80
CA ALA A 69 1.77 1.40 -20.23
C ALA A 69 2.74 1.73 -19.08
N CYS A 70 3.77 0.90 -18.88
CA CYS A 70 4.68 1.08 -17.73
C CYS A 70 5.44 2.40 -17.77
N ASN A 71 5.79 2.90 -18.97
CA ASN A 71 6.43 4.20 -19.13
C ASN A 71 5.53 5.34 -18.62
N GLU A 72 4.23 5.32 -18.93
CA GLU A 72 3.28 6.35 -18.47
C GLU A 72 3.15 6.36 -16.95
N VAL A 73 3.03 5.17 -16.35
CA VAL A 73 2.89 5.02 -14.89
C VAL A 73 4.17 5.44 -14.17
N ILE A 74 5.34 5.03 -14.67
CA ILE A 74 6.64 5.40 -14.10
C ILE A 74 6.84 6.92 -14.22
N SER A 75 6.62 7.50 -15.40
CA SER A 75 6.75 8.95 -15.61
C SER A 75 5.80 9.76 -14.74
N TYR A 76 4.57 9.27 -14.53
CA TYR A 76 3.64 9.89 -13.58
C TYR A 76 4.22 9.95 -12.17
N ILE A 77 4.75 8.83 -11.68
CA ILE A 77 5.31 8.74 -10.32
C ILE A 77 6.55 9.61 -10.17
N GLU A 78 7.45 9.59 -11.15
CA GLU A 78 8.63 10.47 -11.14
C GLU A 78 8.23 11.95 -11.12
N THR A 79 7.23 12.32 -11.92
CA THR A 79 6.69 13.69 -11.95
C THR A 79 6.05 14.07 -10.63
N TYR A 80 5.26 13.17 -10.06
CA TYR A 80 4.61 13.35 -8.76
C TYR A 80 5.64 13.52 -7.64
N ASN A 81 6.63 12.63 -7.54
CA ASN A 81 7.71 12.73 -6.55
C ASN A 81 8.50 14.04 -6.74
N SER A 82 8.82 14.42 -7.98
CA SER A 82 9.50 15.69 -8.29
C SER A 82 8.68 16.92 -7.89
N ALA A 83 7.35 16.85 -7.95
CA ALA A 83 6.47 17.93 -7.51
C ALA A 83 6.49 18.08 -5.98
N LEU A 84 6.58 16.97 -5.23
CA LEU A 84 6.71 17.00 -3.77
C LEU A 84 8.03 17.65 -3.33
N GLU A 85 9.14 17.37 -4.02
CA GLU A 85 10.46 17.94 -3.69
C GLU A 85 10.50 19.47 -3.82
N LYS A 86 9.68 20.06 -4.69
CA LYS A 86 9.63 21.52 -4.91
C LYS A 86 8.92 22.29 -3.79
N GLU A 87 8.16 21.63 -2.91
CA GLU A 87 7.37 22.31 -1.86
C GLU A 87 8.14 22.61 -0.56
N GLU A 88 9.48 22.58 -0.55
CA GLU A 88 10.33 22.84 0.64
C GLU A 88 10.04 21.92 1.86
N ARG A 89 9.28 20.83 1.68
CA ARG A 89 9.06 19.84 2.73
C ARG A 89 10.32 18.98 2.86
N LYS A 90 11.01 19.12 4.00
CA LYS A 90 12.15 18.25 4.35
C LYS A 90 11.75 16.79 4.61
N SER A 91 10.46 16.47 4.69
CA SER A 91 9.96 15.10 4.84
C SER A 91 9.65 14.48 3.48
N LYS A 92 10.07 13.23 3.28
CA LYS A 92 9.71 12.38 2.13
C LYS A 92 8.25 11.92 2.18
N ASP A 93 7.38 12.74 2.75
CA ASP A 93 5.99 12.39 3.03
C ASP A 93 5.22 12.23 1.73
N GLY A 94 4.60 11.06 1.59
CA GLY A 94 3.81 10.74 0.43
C GLY A 94 4.64 10.45 -0.82
N GLU A 95 5.97 10.28 -0.73
CA GLU A 95 6.80 9.82 -1.85
C GLU A 95 6.42 8.37 -2.22
N ILE A 96 6.22 8.09 -3.51
CA ILE A 96 6.01 6.71 -4.00
C ILE A 96 7.37 6.14 -4.37
N ILE A 97 7.79 5.08 -3.68
CA ILE A 97 9.09 4.44 -3.89
C ILE A 97 8.90 3.06 -4.50
N PHE A 98 9.64 2.78 -5.57
CA PHE A 98 9.77 1.44 -6.14
C PHE A 98 10.98 0.70 -5.58
N LYS A 99 10.82 -0.59 -5.27
CA LYS A 99 11.98 -1.43 -4.95
C LYS A 99 12.79 -1.82 -6.18
N SER A 100 12.14 -1.91 -7.34
CA SER A 100 12.78 -2.23 -8.61
C SER A 100 11.92 -1.77 -9.79
N LEU A 101 12.49 -1.68 -10.99
CA LEU A 101 11.68 -1.45 -12.19
C LEU A 101 10.69 -2.60 -12.45
N PRO A 102 9.54 -2.33 -13.07
CA PRO A 102 8.57 -3.36 -13.43
C PRO A 102 9.17 -4.45 -14.30
N LYS A 103 9.00 -5.71 -13.89
CA LYS A 103 9.46 -6.90 -14.61
C LYS A 103 8.44 -8.02 -14.56
N SER A 104 8.45 -8.91 -15.54
CA SER A 104 7.61 -10.11 -15.52
C SER A 104 8.42 -11.31 -15.02
N SER A 105 7.89 -12.03 -14.03
CA SER A 105 8.44 -13.31 -13.58
C SER A 105 8.09 -14.48 -14.50
N VAL A 106 7.18 -14.28 -15.46
CA VAL A 106 6.63 -15.33 -16.33
C VAL A 106 6.86 -15.07 -17.82
N SER A 107 7.60 -14.02 -18.20
CA SER A 107 7.78 -13.66 -19.62
C SER A 107 8.37 -14.81 -20.45
N ASP A 108 9.34 -15.54 -19.91
CA ASP A 108 9.95 -16.67 -20.62
C ASP A 108 9.00 -17.85 -20.75
N LEU A 109 8.11 -18.05 -19.78
CA LEU A 109 7.06 -19.07 -19.83
C LEU A 109 6.01 -18.70 -20.88
N GLU A 110 5.55 -17.44 -20.90
CA GLU A 110 4.60 -16.92 -21.90
C GLU A 110 5.17 -17.02 -23.32
N LYS A 111 6.48 -16.76 -23.50
CA LYS A 111 7.16 -16.93 -24.79
C LYS A 111 7.23 -18.39 -25.22
N ARG A 112 7.53 -19.32 -24.30
CA ARG A 112 7.61 -20.77 -24.60
C ARG A 112 6.26 -21.38 -24.95
N LEU A 113 5.19 -20.85 -24.38
CA LEU A 113 3.82 -21.28 -24.62
C LEU A 113 3.09 -20.41 -25.65
N ALA A 114 3.83 -19.63 -26.43
CA ALA A 114 3.28 -18.77 -27.47
C ALA A 114 2.42 -19.59 -28.45
N GLY A 115 1.16 -19.17 -28.62
CA GLY A 115 0.17 -19.87 -29.46
C GLY A 115 -0.66 -20.93 -28.73
N GLN A 116 -0.27 -21.36 -27.52
CA GLN A 116 -1.04 -22.28 -26.68
C GLN A 116 -1.78 -21.57 -25.55
N VAL A 117 -1.21 -20.49 -25.04
CA VAL A 117 -1.83 -19.64 -24.00
C VAL A 117 -1.83 -18.19 -24.44
N LYS A 118 -2.81 -17.43 -23.95
CA LYS A 118 -2.90 -15.99 -24.17
C LYS A 118 -1.88 -15.27 -23.30
N PRO A 119 -0.85 -14.61 -23.89
CA PRO A 119 0.11 -13.85 -23.10
C PRO A 119 -0.56 -12.56 -22.62
N TYR A 120 -0.38 -12.24 -21.34
CA TYR A 120 -0.86 -10.98 -20.78
C TYR A 120 0.23 -9.90 -20.79
N ASN A 121 1.51 -10.29 -20.93
CA ASN A 121 2.66 -9.37 -20.99
C ASN A 121 2.67 -8.37 -19.82
N MET A 122 2.25 -8.84 -18.65
CA MET A 122 2.17 -8.01 -17.45
C MET A 122 3.55 -7.84 -16.84
N LEU A 123 3.89 -6.61 -16.50
CA LEU A 123 5.05 -6.29 -15.68
C LEU A 123 4.60 -5.93 -14.27
N PHE A 124 5.41 -6.33 -13.29
CA PHE A 124 5.14 -6.15 -11.88
C PHE A 124 6.30 -5.44 -11.18
N SER A 125 5.98 -4.52 -10.28
CA SER A 125 6.93 -3.94 -9.33
C SER A 125 6.33 -3.88 -7.92
N GLU A 126 7.17 -3.86 -6.90
CA GLU A 126 6.76 -3.53 -5.54
C GLU A 126 6.91 -2.03 -5.30
N TRP A 127 5.87 -1.43 -4.71
CA TRP A 127 5.89 -0.02 -4.31
C TRP A 127 5.59 0.13 -2.82
N SER A 128 6.06 1.23 -2.25
CA SER A 128 5.71 1.67 -0.92
C SER A 128 5.64 3.18 -0.81
N MET A 129 4.89 3.65 0.17
CA MET A 129 4.75 5.04 0.57
C MET A 129 4.73 5.14 2.07
N GLU A 130 5.31 6.20 2.60
CA GLU A 130 5.22 6.56 4.01
C GLU A 130 4.61 7.97 4.13
N ILE A 131 3.67 8.14 5.05
CA ILE A 131 3.08 9.41 5.41
C ILE A 131 3.40 9.61 6.89
N THR A 132 4.25 10.59 7.20
CA THR A 132 4.63 10.88 8.58
C THR A 132 3.67 11.85 9.28
N ARG A 133 3.64 11.73 10.61
CA ARG A 133 2.94 12.62 11.54
C ARG A 133 3.58 14.00 11.44
N GLY A 134 2.89 14.93 10.81
CA GLY A 134 3.13 16.35 11.05
C GLY A 134 2.69 16.74 12.47
N THR A 135 2.50 18.04 12.72
CA THR A 135 1.80 18.53 13.94
C THR A 135 0.28 18.23 13.93
N SER A 136 -0.19 17.45 12.96
CA SER A 136 -1.59 17.11 12.74
C SER A 136 -2.01 15.87 13.53
N ASN A 137 -3.32 15.73 13.78
CA ASN A 137 -3.87 14.63 14.54
C ASN A 137 -4.03 13.37 13.66
N GLU A 138 -4.18 12.19 14.30
CA GLU A 138 -4.29 10.87 13.65
C GLU A 138 -5.45 10.79 12.62
N GLU A 139 -6.54 11.54 12.84
CA GLU A 139 -7.68 11.60 11.92
C GLU A 139 -7.33 12.29 10.58
N ASP A 140 -6.46 13.31 10.61
CA ASP A 140 -6.03 14.02 9.41
C ASP A 140 -5.20 13.10 8.51
N GLU A 141 -4.41 12.19 9.09
CA GLU A 141 -3.58 11.22 8.36
C GLU A 141 -4.42 10.19 7.62
N ILE A 142 -5.49 9.69 8.24
CA ILE A 142 -6.40 8.74 7.61
C ILE A 142 -7.13 9.39 6.44
N ILE A 143 -7.56 10.65 6.59
CA ILE A 143 -8.21 11.41 5.53
C ILE A 143 -7.23 11.71 4.39
N LEU A 144 -5.99 12.09 4.71
CA LEU A 144 -4.92 12.32 3.73
C LEU A 144 -4.59 11.03 2.96
N LEU A 145 -4.48 9.91 3.66
CA LEU A 145 -4.22 8.62 3.04
C LEU A 145 -5.38 8.18 2.14
N GLN A 146 -6.62 8.29 2.62
CA GLN A 146 -7.80 7.97 1.81
C GLN A 146 -7.88 8.87 0.58
N THR A 147 -7.64 10.16 0.74
CA THR A 147 -7.63 11.15 -0.35
C THR A 147 -6.55 10.82 -1.37
N PHE A 148 -5.34 10.51 -0.90
CA PHE A 148 -4.22 10.12 -1.73
C PHE A 148 -4.55 8.86 -2.55
N LEU A 149 -4.98 7.79 -1.88
CA LEU A 149 -5.29 6.51 -2.52
C LEU A 149 -6.46 6.59 -3.50
N TYR A 150 -7.42 7.51 -3.29
CA TYR A 150 -8.54 7.72 -4.21
C TYR A 150 -8.21 8.61 -5.39
N LYS A 151 -7.31 9.59 -5.22
CA LYS A 151 -6.99 10.60 -6.24
C LYS A 151 -5.77 10.27 -7.12
N GLN A 152 -5.13 9.12 -6.92
CA GLN A 152 -4.05 8.70 -7.81
C GLN A 152 -4.56 8.51 -9.24
N ALA A 153 -3.84 9.11 -10.20
CA ALA A 153 -3.95 8.67 -11.59
C ALA A 153 -3.46 7.21 -11.66
N TYR A 154 -4.05 6.41 -12.56
CA TYR A 154 -3.71 4.99 -12.68
C TYR A 154 -3.93 4.17 -11.40
N ARG A 155 -4.88 4.57 -10.55
CA ARG A 155 -5.20 3.89 -9.27
C ARG A 155 -5.37 2.37 -9.41
N ASP A 156 -5.96 1.93 -10.51
CA ASP A 156 -6.18 0.52 -10.85
C ASP A 156 -4.87 -0.25 -11.10
N ALA A 157 -3.76 0.43 -11.41
CA ALA A 157 -2.42 -0.16 -11.47
C ALA A 157 -1.81 -0.40 -10.08
N PHE A 158 -2.22 0.36 -9.05
CA PHE A 158 -1.69 0.24 -7.69
C PHE A 158 -2.51 -0.73 -6.84
N LEU A 159 -1.98 -1.94 -6.67
CA LEU A 159 -2.54 -2.98 -5.82
C LEU A 159 -2.05 -2.81 -4.38
N ILE A 160 -2.89 -2.26 -3.51
CA ILE A 160 -2.58 -2.14 -2.07
C ILE A 160 -2.58 -3.54 -1.44
N ARG A 161 -1.46 -3.92 -0.82
CA ARG A 161 -1.32 -5.22 -0.12
C ARG A 161 -1.29 -5.07 1.39
N LYS A 162 -0.68 -4.01 1.91
CA LYS A 162 -0.48 -3.81 3.34
C LYS A 162 -0.54 -2.32 3.67
N ILE A 163 -1.23 -2.01 4.77
CA ILE A 163 -1.20 -0.72 5.44
C ILE A 163 -0.76 -1.01 6.87
N GLU A 164 0.26 -0.33 7.37
CA GLU A 164 0.81 -0.52 8.70
C GLU A 164 1.06 0.83 9.39
N SER A 165 0.78 0.91 10.70
CA SER A 165 1.17 2.07 11.50
C SER A 165 2.66 1.96 11.82
N ILE A 166 3.39 3.03 11.61
CA ILE A 166 4.80 3.17 12.00
C ILE A 166 4.92 4.21 13.12
N LYS A 167 6.08 4.27 13.77
CA LYS A 167 6.31 5.11 14.97
C LYS A 167 5.86 6.56 14.78
N ASP A 168 6.11 7.11 13.60
CA ASP A 168 5.84 8.50 13.27
C ASP A 168 4.86 8.62 12.09
N GLY A 169 3.87 7.73 11.94
CA GLY A 169 2.83 7.84 10.89
C GLY A 169 2.32 6.50 10.35
N MET A 170 2.06 6.44 9.04
CA MET A 170 1.57 5.23 8.35
C MET A 170 2.43 4.88 7.14
N LYS A 171 2.55 3.58 6.87
CA LYS A 171 3.19 3.03 5.69
C LYS A 171 2.20 2.20 4.89
N VAL A 172 2.16 2.44 3.58
CA VAL A 172 1.37 1.67 2.63
C VAL A 172 2.31 1.00 1.65
N SER A 173 2.06 -0.28 1.36
CA SER A 173 2.84 -1.02 0.39
C SER A 173 1.97 -1.95 -0.44
N GLY A 174 2.47 -2.24 -1.64
CA GLY A 174 1.67 -2.89 -2.65
C GLY A 174 2.46 -3.37 -3.86
N GLY A 175 1.69 -3.91 -4.79
CA GLY A 175 2.15 -4.24 -6.13
C GLY A 175 1.73 -3.16 -7.12
N LEU A 176 2.56 -2.90 -8.11
CA LEU A 176 2.20 -2.16 -9.31
C LEU A 176 2.05 -3.16 -10.45
N VAL A 177 0.99 -3.02 -11.26
CA VAL A 177 0.79 -3.80 -12.47
C VAL A 177 0.66 -2.86 -13.67
N CYS A 178 1.48 -3.09 -14.70
CA CYS A 178 1.44 -2.34 -15.94
C CYS A 178 1.83 -3.25 -17.11
N LYS A 179 1.80 -2.73 -18.34
CA LYS A 179 2.18 -3.45 -19.55
C LYS A 179 3.42 -2.84 -20.18
N ALA A 180 4.29 -3.71 -20.71
CA ALA A 180 5.43 -3.31 -21.53
C ALA A 180 5.00 -2.49 -22.76
#